data_AF-A0A6G2VTV1-F1
#
_entry.id   AF-A0A6G2VTV1-F1
#
_cell.length_a   1.000
_cell.length_b   1.000
_cell.length_c   1.000
_cell.angle_alpha   90.00
_cell.angle_beta   90.00
_cell.angle_gamma   90.00
#
_symmetry.space_group_name_H-M   'P 1'
#
loop_
_entity.id
_entity.type
_entity.pdbx_description
1 polymer ?
#
loop_
_entity_poly.entity_id
_entity_poly.type
_entity_poly.pdbx_seq_one_letter_code
_entity_poly.pdbx_strand_id
1 'polypeptide(L)'
;GAAVARWLAAEGADHLLLTSRRGTDAPGAADLVRELTDSGTEVTLAACDVADRQALAALLDSVPEEHPLTAVLHLAGVLDDGVLDALTPERFTTVLAPKADAARHLHELTAGHDLSAFVLFSSLTATVGGAGQANYAAANAYL
;
A
#
# COMPACT_ATOMS: atom_id res chain seq x y z
N GLY A 1 -1.22 7.84 0.53
CA GLY A 1 -1.21 7.36 1.92
C GLY A 1 -1.98 8.30 2.80
N ALA A 2 -1.31 9.23 3.48
CA ALA A 2 -1.88 10.10 4.51
C ALA A 2 -3.20 10.82 4.11
N ALA A 3 -3.27 11.37 2.89
CA ALA A 3 -4.50 12.02 2.42
C ALA A 3 -5.70 11.07 2.35
N VAL A 4 -5.48 9.82 1.92
CA VAL A 4 -6.53 8.79 1.88
C VAL A 4 -6.91 8.33 3.28
N ALA A 5 -5.94 8.20 4.20
CA ALA A 5 -6.21 7.87 5.59
C ALA A 5 -7.10 8.94 6.26
N ARG A 6 -6.79 10.23 6.06
CA ARG A 6 -7.63 11.35 6.55
C ARG A 6 -9.03 11.32 5.96
N TRP A 7 -9.13 11.08 4.64
CA TRP A 7 -10.42 10.97 4.00
C TRP A 7 -11.25 9.81 4.57
N LEU A 8 -10.66 8.62 4.71
CA LEU A 8 -11.34 7.47 5.31
C LEU A 8 -11.80 7.74 6.75
N ALA A 9 -10.95 8.37 7.58
CA ALA A 9 -11.34 8.76 8.92
C ALA A 9 -12.52 9.76 8.91
N ALA A 10 -12.51 10.73 7.99
CA ALA A 10 -13.62 11.67 7.82
C ALA A 10 -14.91 11.01 7.32
N GLU A 11 -14.82 9.93 6.54
CA GLU A 11 -15.96 9.11 6.11
C GLU A 11 -16.41 8.10 7.18
N GLY A 12 -15.79 8.10 8.37
CA GLY A 12 -16.21 7.28 9.50
C GLY A 12 -15.55 5.90 9.59
N ALA A 13 -14.33 5.74 9.07
CA ALA A 13 -13.55 4.54 9.37
C ALA A 13 -13.25 4.44 10.88
N ASP A 14 -13.71 3.37 11.52
CA ASP A 14 -13.51 3.13 12.95
C ASP A 14 -12.05 2.78 13.28
N HIS A 15 -11.40 1.99 12.40
CA HIS A 15 -10.02 1.55 12.56
C HIS A 15 -9.25 1.65 11.24
N LEU A 16 -8.02 2.15 11.29
CA LEU A 16 -7.10 2.22 10.16
C LEU A 16 -5.79 1.50 10.48
N LEU A 17 -5.55 0.39 9.78
CA LEU A 17 -4.24 -0.24 9.69
C LEU A 17 -3.40 0.44 8.61
N LEU A 18 -2.46 1.29 9.03
CA LEU A 18 -1.52 1.98 8.14
C LEU A 18 -0.19 1.23 8.08
N THR A 19 0.31 0.98 6.88
CA THR A 19 1.55 0.23 6.68
C THR A 19 2.60 1.04 5.93
N SER A 20 3.85 0.89 6.33
CA SER A 20 5.01 1.31 5.54
C SER A 20 6.25 0.54 6.00
N ARG A 21 7.28 0.45 5.17
CA ARG A 21 8.55 -0.19 5.58
C ARG A 21 9.19 0.44 6.83
N ARG A 22 8.95 1.73 7.08
CA ARG A 22 9.50 2.46 8.22
C ARG A 22 8.59 2.45 9.46
N GLY A 23 7.33 2.06 9.32
CA GLY A 23 6.35 2.13 10.42
C GLY A 23 6.36 3.48 11.13
N THR A 24 6.49 3.46 12.45
CA THR A 24 6.57 4.64 13.34
C THR A 24 7.74 5.57 13.05
N ASP A 25 8.81 5.07 12.43
CA ASP A 25 10.00 5.86 12.10
C ASP A 25 9.83 6.64 10.79
N ALA A 26 8.68 6.53 10.11
CA ALA A 26 8.38 7.34 8.95
C ALA A 26 8.19 8.82 9.34
N PRO A 27 8.79 9.77 8.61
CA PRO A 27 8.60 11.19 8.86
C PRO A 27 7.11 11.57 8.83
N GLY A 28 6.65 12.26 9.89
CA GLY A 28 5.26 12.70 10.05
C GLY A 28 4.28 11.61 10.47
N ALA A 29 4.73 10.37 10.74
CA ALA A 29 3.83 9.28 11.09
C ALA A 29 3.18 9.48 12.47
N ALA A 30 3.94 9.93 13.47
CA ALA A 30 3.41 10.24 14.79
C ALA A 30 2.35 11.34 14.75
N ASP A 31 2.57 12.39 13.96
CA ASP A 31 1.59 13.47 13.77
C ASP A 31 0.32 12.98 13.06
N LEU A 32 0.46 12.14 12.03
CA LEU A 32 -0.68 11.56 11.33
C LEU A 32 -1.50 10.65 12.25
N VAL A 33 -0.86 9.78 13.02
CA VAL A 33 -1.54 8.90 13.98
C VAL A 33 -2.33 9.75 14.98
N ARG A 34 -1.68 10.76 15.58
CA ARG A 34 -2.32 11.67 16.53
C ARG A 34 -3.53 12.38 15.91
N GLU A 35 -3.37 12.94 14.70
CA GLU A 35 -4.44 13.63 14.00
C GLU A 35 -5.68 12.74 13.80
N LEU A 36 -5.48 11.48 13.38
CA LEU A 36 -6.56 10.53 13.13
C LEU A 36 -7.20 10.02 14.43
N THR A 37 -6.41 9.79 15.48
CA THR A 37 -6.93 9.40 16.79
C THR A 37 -7.71 10.54 17.45
N ASP A 38 -7.26 11.79 17.28
CA ASP A 38 -7.95 12.97 17.79
C ASP A 38 -9.31 13.18 17.08
N SER A 39 -9.47 12.66 15.85
CA SER A 39 -10.75 12.64 15.13
C SER A 39 -11.64 11.42 15.48
N GLY A 40 -11.20 10.54 16.38
CA GLY A 40 -11.97 9.40 16.86
C GLY A 40 -11.74 8.08 16.10
N THR A 41 -10.81 8.04 15.15
CA THR A 41 -10.44 6.82 14.42
C THR A 41 -9.30 6.11 15.13
N GLU A 42 -9.45 4.83 15.44
CA GLU A 42 -8.35 4.02 15.95
C GLU A 42 -7.32 3.79 14.85
N VAL A 43 -6.03 3.87 15.19
CA VAL A 43 -4.95 3.70 14.21
C VAL A 43 -3.93 2.70 14.70
N THR A 44 -3.70 1.67 13.90
CA THR A 44 -2.52 0.81 14.02
C THR A 44 -1.53 1.19 12.94
N LEU A 45 -0.32 1.60 13.34
CA LEU A 45 0.76 1.87 12.40
C LEU A 45 1.79 0.75 12.46
N ALA A 46 1.91 -0.02 11.37
CA ALA A 46 2.78 -1.18 11.30
C ALA A 46 3.98 -0.96 10.36
N ALA A 47 5.16 -1.35 10.82
CA ALA A 47 6.33 -1.54 9.98
C ALA A 47 6.17 -2.85 9.19
N CYS A 48 5.90 -2.76 7.89
CA CYS A 48 5.68 -3.93 7.05
C CYS A 48 6.06 -3.60 5.60
N ASP A 49 6.84 -4.50 4.99
CA ASP A 49 6.98 -4.53 3.53
C ASP A 49 5.89 -5.44 2.96
N VAL A 50 4.93 -4.85 2.24
CA VAL A 50 3.82 -5.59 1.63
C VAL A 50 4.27 -6.53 0.51
N ALA A 51 5.49 -6.38 -0.01
CA ALA A 51 6.08 -7.34 -0.95
C ALA A 51 6.61 -8.59 -0.23
N ASP A 52 6.82 -8.56 1.09
CA ASP A 52 7.13 -9.75 1.89
C ASP A 52 5.83 -10.44 2.32
N ARG A 53 5.55 -11.58 1.68
CA ARG A 53 4.32 -12.35 1.91
C ARG A 53 4.19 -12.83 3.36
N GLN A 54 5.29 -13.20 4.01
CA GLN A 54 5.24 -13.72 5.38
C GLN A 54 5.00 -12.60 6.38
N ALA A 55 5.68 -11.46 6.20
CA ALA A 55 5.45 -10.28 7.03
C ALA A 55 4.03 -9.74 6.86
N LEU A 56 3.51 -9.73 5.63
CA LEU A 56 2.13 -9.31 5.36
C LEU A 56 1.11 -10.26 5.98
N ALA A 57 1.30 -11.57 5.86
CA ALA A 57 0.41 -12.56 6.49
C ALA A 57 0.37 -12.37 8.02
N ALA A 58 1.53 -12.29 8.66
CA ALA A 58 1.61 -12.07 10.10
C ALA A 58 0.95 -10.75 10.55
N LEU A 59 1.03 -9.70 9.71
CA LEU A 59 0.34 -8.45 9.98
C LEU A 59 -1.19 -8.59 9.86
N LEU A 60 -1.68 -9.28 8.81
CA LEU A 60 -3.11 -9.51 8.63
C LEU A 60 -3.70 -10.38 9.74
N ASP A 61 -2.96 -11.39 10.21
CA ASP A 61 -3.34 -12.24 11.34
C ASP A 61 -3.40 -11.47 12.68
N SER A 62 -2.78 -10.29 12.75
CA SER A 62 -2.81 -9.42 13.95
C SER A 62 -3.99 -8.43 13.99
N VAL A 63 -4.82 -8.40 12.93
CA VAL A 63 -6.01 -7.54 12.89
C VAL A 63 -7.02 -8.01 13.95
N PRO A 64 -7.49 -7.12 14.85
CA PRO A 64 -8.43 -7.49 15.91
C PRO A 64 -9.77 -8.02 15.36
N GLU A 65 -10.37 -8.99 16.05
CA GLU A 65 -11.69 -9.52 15.67
C GLU A 65 -12.80 -8.46 15.84
N GLU A 66 -12.62 -7.50 16.75
CA GLU A 66 -13.53 -6.37 16.96
C GLU A 66 -13.52 -5.38 15.79
N HIS A 67 -12.42 -5.36 15.03
CA HIS A 67 -12.20 -4.50 13.87
C HIS A 67 -11.75 -5.32 12.66
N PRO A 68 -12.62 -6.21 12.13
CA PRO A 68 -12.25 -7.10 11.05
C PRO A 68 -11.85 -6.30 9.80
N LEU A 69 -10.91 -6.83 9.02
CA LEU A 69 -10.51 -6.21 7.76
C LEU A 69 -11.68 -6.23 6.77
N THR A 70 -12.21 -5.06 6.43
CA THR A 70 -13.34 -4.89 5.51
C THR A 70 -12.99 -4.20 4.19
N ALA A 71 -11.79 -3.61 4.08
CA ALA A 71 -11.31 -2.98 2.85
C ALA A 71 -9.78 -2.99 2.76
N VAL A 72 -9.27 -3.12 1.53
CA VAL A 72 -7.84 -2.98 1.23
C VAL A 72 -7.65 -1.84 0.24
N LEU A 73 -6.80 -0.88 0.58
CA LEU A 73 -6.36 0.16 -0.33
C LEU A 73 -4.85 0.07 -0.50
N HIS A 74 -4.40 -0.31 -1.70
CA HIS A 74 -2.99 -0.48 -2.02
C HIS A 74 -2.42 0.78 -2.67
N LEU A 75 -1.65 1.54 -1.88
CA LEU A 75 -0.99 2.78 -2.30
C LEU A 75 0.54 2.68 -2.27
N ALA A 76 1.10 1.49 -1.98
CA ALA A 76 2.53 1.32 -1.91
C ALA A 76 3.15 1.45 -3.31
N GLY A 77 4.36 2.02 -3.34
CA GLY A 77 5.08 2.23 -4.57
C GLY A 77 6.38 2.96 -4.33
N VAL A 78 7.35 2.70 -5.19
CA VAL A 78 8.60 3.46 -5.29
C VAL A 78 8.80 3.85 -6.75
N LEU A 79 9.58 4.91 -6.97
CA LEU A 79 9.97 5.35 -8.30
C LEU A 79 11.46 5.11 -8.47
N ASP A 80 11.85 4.69 -9.67
CA ASP A 80 13.23 4.58 -10.08
C ASP A 80 13.32 4.81 -11.60
N ASP A 81 13.13 6.07 -11.98
CA ASP A 81 12.99 6.48 -13.36
C ASP A 81 14.31 6.34 -14.13
N GLY A 82 14.21 5.95 -15.39
CA GLY A 82 15.35 5.76 -16.29
C GLY A 82 14.89 5.47 -17.71
N VAL A 83 15.65 5.97 -18.69
CA VAL A 83 15.49 5.54 -20.08
C VAL A 83 15.68 4.02 -20.16
N LEU A 84 14.96 3.37 -21.10
CA LEU A 84 14.92 1.91 -21.19
C LEU A 84 16.33 1.28 -21.22
N ASP A 85 17.24 1.88 -21.98
CA ASP A 85 18.63 1.42 -22.14
C ASP A 85 19.47 1.48 -20.83
N ALA A 86 19.02 2.26 -19.85
CA ALA A 86 19.68 2.42 -18.54
C ALA A 86 18.98 1.64 -17.42
N LEU A 87 17.91 0.90 -17.73
CA LEU A 87 17.22 0.06 -16.77
C LEU A 87 17.92 -1.29 -16.64
N THR A 88 18.04 -1.77 -15.41
CA THR A 88 18.54 -3.11 -15.09
C THR A 88 17.40 -3.95 -14.49
N PRO A 89 17.53 -5.29 -14.48
CA PRO A 89 16.56 -6.16 -13.82
C PRO A 89 16.30 -5.79 -12.36
N GLU A 90 17.31 -5.33 -11.63
CA GLU A 90 17.21 -4.92 -10.22
C GLU A 90 16.37 -3.64 -10.08
N ARG A 91 16.59 -2.66 -10.97
CA ARG A 91 15.78 -1.42 -11.01
C ARG A 91 14.33 -1.69 -11.40
N PHE A 92 14.10 -2.66 -12.27
CA PHE A 92 12.75 -3.15 -12.58
C PHE A 92 12.09 -3.79 -11.35
N THR A 93 12.77 -4.76 -10.75
CA THR A 93 12.27 -5.51 -9.58
C THR A 93 11.94 -4.59 -8.42
N THR A 94 12.78 -3.58 -8.18
CA THR A 94 12.58 -2.58 -7.12
C THR A 94 11.25 -1.83 -7.27
N VAL A 95 10.85 -1.50 -8.51
CA VAL A 95 9.59 -0.77 -8.78
C VAL A 95 8.39 -1.71 -8.89
N LEU A 96 8.60 -2.92 -9.42
CA LEU A 96 7.57 -3.95 -9.55
C LEU A 96 7.11 -4.51 -8.20
N ALA A 97 8.05 -4.89 -7.33
CA ALA A 97 7.76 -5.59 -6.08
C ALA A 97 6.69 -4.89 -5.20
N PRO A 98 6.79 -3.58 -4.86
CA PRO A 98 5.80 -2.95 -4.01
C PRO A 98 4.44 -2.74 -4.70
N LYS A 99 4.28 -3.09 -5.98
CA LYS A 99 3.01 -3.05 -6.72
C LYS A 99 2.52 -4.45 -7.08
N ALA A 100 3.21 -5.15 -7.97
CA ALA A 100 2.75 -6.41 -8.52
C ALA A 100 2.79 -7.54 -7.49
N ASP A 101 3.93 -7.77 -6.84
CA ASP A 101 4.03 -8.81 -5.81
C ASP A 101 3.14 -8.49 -4.61
N ALA A 102 3.15 -7.23 -4.16
CA ALA A 102 2.29 -6.78 -3.08
C ALA A 102 0.79 -6.95 -3.38
N ALA A 103 0.32 -6.57 -4.57
CA ALA A 103 -1.08 -6.74 -4.97
C ALA A 103 -1.47 -8.22 -5.05
N ARG A 104 -0.58 -9.08 -5.57
CA ARG A 104 -0.80 -10.52 -5.60
C ARG A 104 -0.88 -11.11 -4.19
N HIS A 105 0.04 -10.75 -3.29
CA HIS A 105 0.00 -11.23 -1.92
C HIS A 105 -1.24 -10.76 -1.18
N LEU A 106 -1.62 -9.48 -1.31
CA LEU A 106 -2.85 -8.96 -0.75
C LEU A 106 -4.06 -9.73 -1.27
N HIS A 107 -4.17 -9.93 -2.58
CA HIS A 107 -5.26 -10.68 -3.18
C HIS A 107 -5.36 -12.11 -2.62
N GLU A 108 -4.25 -12.84 -2.58
CA GLU A 108 -4.20 -14.22 -2.09
C GLU A 108 -4.53 -14.32 -0.59
N LEU A 109 -3.95 -13.43 0.22
CA LEU A 109 -4.08 -13.48 1.68
C LEU A 109 -5.43 -12.96 2.16
N THR A 110 -6.08 -12.07 1.41
CA THR A 110 -7.40 -11.54 1.78
C THR A 110 -8.56 -12.18 1.02
N ALA A 111 -8.33 -13.24 0.22
CA ALA A 111 -9.36 -13.91 -0.58
C ALA A 111 -10.53 -14.49 0.24
N GLY A 112 -10.27 -14.84 1.51
CA GLY A 112 -11.29 -15.35 2.43
C GLY A 112 -11.98 -14.29 3.28
N HIS A 113 -11.58 -13.02 3.18
CA HIS A 113 -12.16 -11.93 3.96
C HIS A 113 -13.40 -11.38 3.25
N ASP A 114 -14.40 -10.96 4.02
CA ASP A 114 -15.60 -10.29 3.49
C ASP A 114 -15.29 -8.81 3.20
N LEU A 115 -14.47 -8.59 2.17
CA LEU A 115 -14.06 -7.24 1.78
C LEU A 115 -15.16 -6.55 0.96
N SER A 116 -15.57 -5.38 1.44
CA SER A 116 -16.42 -4.46 0.69
C SER A 116 -15.67 -3.74 -0.45
N ALA A 117 -14.34 -3.62 -0.35
CA ALA A 117 -13.50 -2.96 -1.34
C ALA A 117 -12.07 -3.51 -1.40
N PHE A 118 -11.53 -3.60 -2.62
CA PHE A 118 -10.12 -3.90 -2.89
C PHE A 118 -9.63 -2.93 -3.98
N VAL A 119 -8.96 -1.85 -3.57
CA VAL A 119 -8.62 -0.72 -4.43
C VAL A 119 -7.11 -0.67 -4.69
N LEU A 120 -6.72 -0.69 -5.96
CA LEU A 120 -5.34 -0.60 -6.40
C LEU A 120 -5.05 0.77 -7.00
N PHE A 121 -4.06 1.49 -6.47
CA PHE A 121 -3.66 2.79 -7.02
C PHE A 121 -2.66 2.57 -8.17
N SER A 122 -3.18 2.56 -9.39
CA SER A 122 -2.41 2.54 -10.65
C SER A 122 -2.02 3.97 -11.11
N SER A 123 -1.57 4.11 -12.35
CA SER A 123 -1.19 5.39 -12.95
C SER A 123 -1.53 5.44 -14.44
N LEU A 124 -1.82 6.65 -14.95
CA LEU A 124 -2.06 6.90 -16.38
C LEU A 124 -0.89 6.44 -17.26
N THR A 125 0.33 6.43 -16.71
CA THR A 125 1.55 5.95 -17.41
C THR A 125 1.44 4.49 -17.85
N ALA A 126 0.62 3.67 -17.18
CA ALA A 126 0.32 2.31 -17.60
C ALA A 126 -0.48 2.25 -18.91
N THR A 127 -1.27 3.29 -19.22
CA THR A 127 -2.17 3.32 -20.38
C THR A 127 -1.52 4.03 -21.58
N VAL A 128 -0.91 5.19 -21.35
CA VAL A 128 -0.39 6.05 -22.43
C VAL A 128 1.14 6.09 -22.49
N GLY A 129 1.81 5.43 -21.56
CA GLY A 129 3.27 5.47 -21.40
C GLY A 129 3.76 6.74 -20.70
N GLY A 130 5.01 6.69 -20.24
CA GLY A 130 5.74 7.82 -19.68
C GLY A 130 7.20 7.70 -20.05
N ALA A 131 7.79 8.77 -20.60
CA ALA A 131 9.20 8.78 -20.98
C ALA A 131 10.06 8.55 -19.73
N GLY A 132 10.92 7.53 -19.76
CA GLY A 132 11.77 7.16 -18.62
C GLY A 132 11.07 6.34 -17.54
N GLN A 133 9.85 5.84 -17.76
CA GLN A 133 9.07 5.15 -16.74
C GLN A 133 8.62 3.75 -17.18
N ALA A 134 9.43 3.03 -17.96
CA ALA A 134 9.05 1.71 -18.47
C ALA A 134 8.78 0.70 -17.34
N ASN A 135 9.61 0.69 -16.30
CA ASN A 135 9.42 -0.14 -15.10
C ASN A 135 8.16 0.24 -14.32
N TYR A 136 7.93 1.53 -14.09
CA TYR A 136 6.76 2.02 -13.37
C TYR A 136 5.46 1.79 -14.16
N ALA A 137 5.44 2.06 -15.46
CA ALA A 137 4.30 1.80 -16.33
C ALA A 137 3.95 0.30 -16.33
N ALA A 138 4.94 -0.59 -16.45
CA ALA A 138 4.73 -2.03 -16.37
C ALA A 138 4.16 -2.46 -15.01
N ALA A 139 4.72 -1.96 -13.90
CA ALA A 139 4.24 -2.26 -12.55
C ALA A 139 2.80 -1.79 -12.31
N ASN A 140 2.40 -0.65 -12.89
CA ASN A 140 1.03 -0.13 -12.80
C ASN A 140 0.06 -0.83 -13.75
N ALA A 141 0.52 -1.31 -14.91
CA ALA A 141 -0.31 -2.05 -15.86
C ALA A 141 -0.67 -3.47 -15.36
N TYR A 142 0.10 -4.00 -14.41
CA TYR A 142 -0.25 -5.25 -13.73
C TYR A 142 -1.46 -5.09 -12.79
N LEU A 143 -1.63 -3.89 -12.22
CA LEU A 143 -2.73 -3.55 -11.31
C LEU A 143 -4.03 -3.30 -12.09
#